data_AF-A0A9E2UAL2-F1
#
_entry.id   AF-A0A9E2UAL2-F1
#
_cell.length_a   1.000
_cell.length_b   1.000
_cell.length_c   1.000
_cell.angle_alpha   90.00
_cell.angle_beta   90.00
_cell.angle_gamma   90.00
#
_symmetry.space_group_name_H-M   'P 1'
#
loop_
_entity.id
_entity.type
_entity.pdbx_description
1 polymer ?
#
loop_
_entity_poly.entity_id
_entity_poly.type
_entity_poly.pdbx_seq_one_letter_code
_entity_poly.pdbx_strand_id
1 'polypeptide(L)' 'MWTETTRRQYRREELRYASDMTDAEWALIEPHMPTQKVLGRPRKVQLREVVEALLYILRTAC' A
#
# COMPACT_ATOMS: atom_id res chain seq x y z
N MET A 1 5.17 -22.37 -12.84
CA MET A 1 5.17 -21.93 -14.25
C MET A 1 4.29 -20.70 -14.37
N TRP A 2 4.70 -19.67 -15.09
CA TRP A 2 3.88 -18.47 -15.31
C TRP A 2 2.74 -18.78 -16.28
N THR A 3 1.50 -18.80 -15.80
CA THR A 3 0.31 -19.09 -16.61
C THR A 3 -0.52 -17.83 -16.83
N GLU A 4 -1.46 -17.86 -17.78
CA GLU A 4 -2.33 -16.71 -18.06
C GLU A 4 -3.16 -16.28 -16.83
N THR A 5 -3.63 -17.25 -16.03
CA THR A 5 -4.33 -17.01 -14.77
C THR A 5 -3.44 -16.27 -13.77
N THR A 6 -2.19 -16.72 -13.61
CA THR A 6 -1.20 -16.09 -12.73
C THR A 6 -0.86 -14.67 -13.21
N ARG A 7 -0.77 -14.45 -14.53
CA ARG A 7 -0.53 -13.11 -15.10
C ARG A 7 -1.63 -12.12 -14.76
N ARG A 8 -2.90 -12.53 -14.80
CA ARG A 8 -4.03 -11.68 -14.41
C ARG A 8 -3.98 -11.34 -12.93
N GLN A 9 -3.61 -12.30 -12.07
CA GLN A 9 -3.52 -12.09 -10.62
C GLN A 9 -2.42 -11.09 -10.22
N TYR A 10 -1.29 -11.06 -10.92
CA TYR A 10 -0.16 -10.17 -10.60
C TYR A 10 -0.12 -8.87 -11.42
N ARG A 11 -1.11 -8.66 -12.30
CA ARG A 11 -1.21 -7.44 -13.08
C ARG A 11 -1.57 -6.27 -12.14
N ARG A 12 -0.73 -5.24 -12.14
CA ARG A 12 -0.88 -4.02 -11.31
C ARG A 12 -1.12 -2.77 -12.16
N GLU A 13 -1.84 -2.90 -13.28
CA GLU A 13 -2.05 -1.83 -14.28
C GLU A 13 -2.93 -0.67 -13.76
N GLU A 14 -3.77 -0.92 -12.75
CA GLU A 14 -4.70 0.07 -12.19
C GLU A 14 -4.09 0.89 -11.04
N LEU A 15 -2.87 0.55 -10.62
CA LEU A 15 -2.17 1.22 -9.53
C LEU A 15 -1.29 2.35 -10.05
N ARG A 16 -1.10 3.40 -9.24
CA ARG A 16 -0.25 4.54 -9.60
C ARG A 16 1.21 4.10 -9.76
N TYR A 17 1.70 3.27 -8.83
CA TYR A 17 3.00 2.60 -8.94
C TYR A 17 2.82 1.08 -8.82
N ALA A 18 3.71 0.33 -9.49
CA ALA A 18 3.74 -1.13 -9.38
C ALA A 18 4.10 -1.64 -7.97
N SER A 19 4.56 -0.74 -7.09
CA SER A 19 4.83 -0.98 -5.66
C SER A 19 3.63 -0.71 -4.75
N ASP A 20 2.57 -0.07 -5.25
CA ASP A 20 1.40 0.28 -4.44
C ASP A 20 0.58 -0.97 -4.11
N MET A 21 -0.33 -0.80 -3.16
CA MET A 21 -1.19 -1.86 -2.67
C MET A 21 -2.58 -1.74 -3.27
N THR A 22 -3.17 -2.88 -3.61
CA THR A 22 -4.60 -3.01 -3.86
C THR A 22 -5.39 -2.80 -2.56
N ASP A 23 -6.69 -2.53 -2.68
CA ASP A 23 -7.57 -2.36 -1.52
C ASP A 23 -7.63 -3.63 -0.65
N ALA A 24 -7.58 -4.81 -1.28
CA ALA A 24 -7.56 -6.09 -0.60
C ALA A 24 -6.27 -6.29 0.21
N GLU A 25 -5.11 -5.89 -0.33
CA GLU A 25 -3.84 -5.91 0.39
C GLU A 25 -3.85 -4.89 1.54
N TRP A 26 -4.39 -3.69 1.31
CA TRP A 26 -4.52 -2.66 2.34
C TRP A 26 -5.39 -3.11 3.52
N ALA A 27 -6.50 -3.79 3.24
CA ALA A 27 -7.42 -4.29 4.27
C ALA A 27 -6.76 -5.27 5.26
N LEU A 28 -5.68 -5.96 4.86
CA LEU A 28 -4.90 -6.83 5.75
C LEU A 28 -3.95 -6.03 6.66
N ILE A 29 -3.54 -4.84 6.24
CA ILE A 29 -2.55 -4.01 6.94
C ILE A 29 -3.23 -2.99 7.85
N GLU A 30 -4.33 -2.39 7.39
CA GLU A 30 -5.07 -1.34 8.08
C GLU A 30 -5.37 -1.64 9.56
N PRO A 31 -5.79 -2.86 9.96
CA PRO A 31 -6.09 -3.16 11.37
C PRO A 31 -4.88 -3.03 12.31
N HIS A 32 -3.67 -3.11 11.77
CA HIS A 32 -2.42 -3.01 12.53
C HIS A 32 -1.92 -1.57 12.65
N MET A 33 -2.58 -0.62 11.98
CA MET A 33 -2.16 0.76 11.98
C MET A 33 -2.60 1.49 13.26
N PRO A 34 -1.81 2.47 13.74
CA PRO A 34 -2.19 3.25 14.89
C PRO A 34 -3.45 4.08 14.58
N THR A 35 -4.44 3.95 15.46
CA THR A 35 -5.62 4.82 15.47
C THR A 35 -5.21 6.28 15.63
N GLN A 36 -6.06 7.19 15.18
CA GLN A 36 -5.83 8.60 15.39
C GLN A 36 -5.79 8.92 16.88
N LYS A 37 -4.72 9.56 17.34
CA LYS A 37 -4.61 10.00 18.73
C LYS A 37 -5.58 11.16 18.98
N VAL A 38 -6.29 11.10 20.11
CA VAL A 38 -7.19 12.16 20.57
C VAL A 38 -6.40 13.38 21.05
N LEU A 39 -5.20 13.15 21.58
CA LEU A 39 -4.32 14.18 22.13
C LEU A 39 -3.11 14.42 21.22
N GLY A 40 -2.62 15.66 21.22
CA GLY A 40 -1.48 16.09 20.42
C GLY A 40 -1.89 16.63 19.04
N ARG A 41 -0.90 16.80 18.15
CA ARG A 41 -1.15 17.30 16.79
C ARG A 41 -1.92 16.24 15.98
N PRO A 42 -3.11 16.56 15.45
CA PRO A 42 -3.84 15.63 14.59
C PRO A 42 -3.00 15.25 13.37
N ARG A 43 -3.00 13.95 13.03
CA ARG A 43 -2.39 13.45 11.80
C ARG A 43 -3.18 14.00 10.61
N LYS A 44 -2.51 14.65 9.66
CA LYS A 44 -3.11 15.16 8.42
C LYS A 44 -2.95 14.22 7.22
N VAL A 45 -2.04 13.26 7.33
CA VAL A 45 -1.70 12.33 6.24
C VAL A 45 -2.49 11.03 6.35
N GLN A 46 -2.83 10.45 5.19
CA GLN A 46 -3.42 9.12 5.12
C GLN A 46 -2.35 8.07 5.37
N LEU A 47 -2.62 7.08 6.22
CA LEU A 47 -1.63 6.04 6.54
C LEU A 47 -1.28 5.16 5.34
N ARG A 48 -2.27 4.91 4.47
CA ARG A 48 -2.05 4.17 3.24
C ARG A 48 -0.98 4.80 2.38
N GLU A 49 -1.07 6.12 2.15
CA GLU A 49 -0.08 6.87 1.37
C GLU A 49 1.33 6.77 1.98
N VAL A 50 1.43 6.77 3.31
CA VAL A 50 2.72 6.62 4.00
C VAL A 50 3.30 5.22 3.73
N VAL A 51 2.49 4.17 3.80
CA VAL A 51 2.94 2.80 3.54
C VAL A 51 3.29 2.60 2.06
N GLU A 52 2.47 3.10 1.14
CA GLU A 52 2.74 3.08 -0.30
C GLU A 52 4.06 3.81 -0.62
N ALA A 53 4.31 4.97 0.00
CA ALA A 53 5.58 5.69 -0.15
C ALA A 53 6.78 4.87 0.37
N LEU A 54 6.64 4.18 1.51
CA LEU A 54 7.68 3.28 2.01
C LEU A 54 7.94 2.12 1.05
N LEU A 55 6.89 1.48 0.54
CA LEU A 55 7.01 0.38 -0.44
C LEU A 55 7.66 0.85 -1.75
N TYR A 56 7.32 2.06 -2.20
CA TYR A 56 7.95 2.69 -3.35
C TYR A 56 9.46 2.87 -3.14
N ILE A 57 9.87 3.44 -2.00
CA ILE A 57 11.30 3.61 -1.65
C ILE A 57 12.01 2.25 -1.59
N LEU A 58 11.42 1.27 -0.91
CA LEU A 58 11.99 -0.08 -0.80
C LEU A 58 12.12 -0.77 -2.16
N ARG A 59 11.22 -0.51 -3.10
CA ARG A 59 11.23 -1.10 -4.44
C ARG A 59 12.22 -0.41 -5.38
N THR A 60 12.40 0.89 -5.24
CA THR A 60 13.15 1.72 -6.21
C THR A 60 14.50 2.20 -5.72
N ALA A 61 14.77 2.10 -4.41
CA ALA A 61 15.98 2.60 -3.74
C ALA A 61 16.26 4.10 -3.98
N CYS A 62 15.20 4.91 -4.08
CA CYS A 62 15.25 6.35 -4.30
C CYS A 62 15.11 7.15 -3.00
#